data_AF-K1RSA7-F1
#
_entry.id   AF-K1RSA7-F1
#
_cell.length_a   1.000
_cell.length_b   1.000
_cell.length_c   1.000
_cell.angle_alpha   90.00
_cell.angle_beta   90.00
_cell.angle_gamma   90.00
#
_symmetry.space_group_name_H-M   'P 1'
#
loop_
_entity.id
_entity.type
_entity.pdbx_description
1 polymer ?
#
loop_
_entity_poly.entity_id
_entity_poly.type
_entity_poly.pdbx_seq_one_letter_code
_entity_poly.pdbx_strand_id
1 'polypeptide(L)'
;MMEEYFNTLLQETERRMAAAAAGMEGKETVATCREMVSYLKAKNRELKAYALARPFSGDEEEIRYFKYYKPALTGRLLYYYRVYQIESGCPGCLRVAETYYHRAMERAERMMERYLPFYQYYHSGATYRDDYYFLRAKGELSPESGSFVLDEEAEFSTGYDILAARLISVEMLLVYLSRRIERAARGDGTDAVPGKEHRWTDT
;
A
#
# COMPACT_ATOMS: atom_id res chain seq x y z
N MET A 1 -3.38 -4.32 -25.99
CA MET A 1 -4.48 -3.63 -25.29
C MET A 1 -4.00 -3.14 -23.91
N MET A 2 -4.63 -2.13 -23.28
CA MET A 2 -4.20 -1.64 -21.95
C MET A 2 -4.20 -2.76 -20.89
N GLU A 3 -5.20 -3.63 -20.95
CA GLU A 3 -5.33 -4.80 -20.08
C GLU A 3 -4.13 -5.74 -20.16
N GLU A 4 -3.70 -6.13 -21.37
CA GLU A 4 -2.55 -7.02 -21.57
C GLU A 4 -1.25 -6.42 -21.01
N TYR A 5 -1.05 -5.12 -21.25
CA TYR A 5 0.09 -4.40 -20.71
C TYR A 5 0.07 -4.37 -19.18
N PHE A 6 -1.10 -4.03 -18.59
CA PHE A 6 -1.27 -4.04 -17.15
C PHE A 6 -1.05 -5.43 -16.54
N ASN A 7 -1.61 -6.48 -17.14
CA ASN A 7 -1.45 -7.86 -16.65
C ASN A 7 0.02 -8.29 -16.65
N THR A 8 0.77 -7.93 -17.68
CA THR A 8 2.23 -8.18 -17.75
C THR A 8 2.97 -7.43 -16.64
N LEU A 9 2.67 -6.14 -16.46
CA LEU A 9 3.27 -5.28 -15.44
C LEU A 9 2.95 -5.75 -14.02
N LEU A 10 1.72 -6.22 -13.79
CA LEU A 10 1.25 -6.76 -12.52
C LEU A 10 1.96 -8.08 -12.22
N GLN A 11 2.06 -8.99 -13.18
CA GLN A 11 2.74 -10.27 -12.99
C GLN A 11 4.23 -10.09 -12.66
N GLU A 12 4.91 -9.16 -13.34
CA GLU A 12 6.30 -8.78 -13.02
C GLU A 12 6.41 -8.25 -11.59
N THR A 13 5.48 -7.37 -11.21
CA THR A 13 5.39 -6.79 -9.86
C THR A 13 5.19 -7.86 -8.80
N GLU A 14 4.25 -8.78 -9.01
CA GLU A 14 3.96 -9.87 -8.07
C GLU A 14 5.15 -10.81 -7.90
N ARG A 15 5.86 -11.13 -8.98
CA ARG A 15 7.09 -11.92 -8.90
C ARG A 15 8.16 -11.21 -8.07
N ARG A 16 8.36 -9.90 -8.27
CA ARG A 16 9.32 -9.11 -7.48
C ARG A 16 8.91 -9.03 -6.02
N MET A 17 7.61 -8.87 -5.74
CA MET A 17 7.08 -8.86 -4.38
C MET A 17 7.24 -10.21 -3.67
N ALA A 18 7.02 -11.33 -4.35
CA ALA A 18 7.24 -12.66 -3.80
C ALA A 18 8.71 -12.86 -3.40
N ALA A 19 9.65 -12.41 -4.25
CA ALA A 19 11.08 -12.43 -3.93
C ALA A 19 11.41 -11.52 -2.73
N ALA A 20 10.83 -10.32 -2.68
CA ALA A 20 11.04 -9.39 -1.56
C ALA A 20 10.50 -9.94 -0.23
N ALA A 21 9.34 -10.62 -0.25
CA ALA A 21 8.73 -11.20 0.95
C ALA A 21 9.63 -12.23 1.64
N ALA A 22 10.49 -12.94 0.89
CA ALA A 22 11.48 -13.85 1.45
C ALA A 22 12.61 -13.12 2.22
N GLY A 23 12.88 -11.86 1.89
CA GLY A 23 13.87 -11.00 2.56
C GLY A 23 13.27 -10.04 3.59
N MET A 24 12.01 -10.24 4.00
CA MET A 24 11.34 -9.43 5.04
C MET A 24 11.46 -10.10 6.40
N GLU A 25 12.70 -10.25 6.88
CA GLU A 25 13.00 -10.80 8.21
C GLU A 25 13.85 -9.81 9.03
N GLY A 26 13.45 -9.60 10.28
CA GLY A 26 14.16 -8.72 11.22
C GLY A 26 14.47 -7.34 10.65
N LYS A 27 15.72 -6.90 10.82
CA LYS A 27 16.21 -5.56 10.45
C LYS A 27 16.30 -5.35 8.93
N GLU A 28 16.32 -6.42 8.13
CA GLU A 28 16.39 -6.34 6.66
C GLU A 28 15.08 -5.83 6.05
N THR A 29 13.96 -6.00 6.76
CA THR A 29 12.63 -5.55 6.33
C THR A 29 12.61 -4.07 5.91
N VAL A 30 13.31 -3.20 6.65
CA VAL A 30 13.34 -1.75 6.36
C VAL A 30 14.06 -1.46 5.04
N ALA A 31 15.17 -2.15 4.76
CA ALA A 31 15.92 -2.01 3.53
C ALA A 31 15.10 -2.54 2.34
N THR A 32 14.54 -3.74 2.47
CA THR A 32 13.66 -4.37 1.48
C THR A 32 12.47 -3.48 1.14
N CYS A 33 11.80 -2.89 2.13
CA CYS A 33 10.70 -1.96 1.90
C CYS A 33 11.15 -0.71 1.13
N ARG A 34 12.32 -0.15 1.43
CA ARG A 34 12.85 1.04 0.73
C ARG A 34 13.09 0.76 -0.75
N GLU A 35 13.68 -0.39 -1.06
CA GLU A 35 13.89 -0.82 -2.45
C GLU A 35 12.56 -1.03 -3.17
N MET A 36 11.61 -1.71 -2.51
CA MET A 36 10.29 -1.97 -3.08
C MET A 36 9.48 -0.69 -3.30
N VAL A 37 9.59 0.31 -2.41
CA VAL A 37 8.98 1.62 -2.60
C VAL A 37 9.55 2.30 -3.85
N SER A 38 10.87 2.31 -4.04
CA SER A 38 11.49 2.87 -5.24
C SER A 38 11.04 2.15 -6.52
N TYR A 39 11.05 0.82 -6.50
CA TYR A 39 10.61 -0.01 -7.62
C TYR A 39 9.13 0.24 -7.98
N LEU A 40 8.24 0.20 -6.98
CA LEU A 40 6.80 0.39 -7.20
C LEU A 40 6.47 1.82 -7.62
N LYS A 41 7.20 2.83 -7.15
CA LYS A 41 7.09 4.21 -7.67
C LYS A 41 7.40 4.27 -9.16
N ALA A 42 8.46 3.59 -9.60
CA ALA A 42 8.81 3.52 -11.02
C ALA A 42 7.71 2.82 -11.84
N LYS A 43 7.19 1.68 -11.35
CA LYS A 43 6.11 0.94 -12.02
C LYS A 43 4.78 1.72 -12.10
N ASN A 44 4.43 2.47 -11.05
CA ASN A 44 3.27 3.38 -11.10
C ASN A 44 3.46 4.50 -12.14
N ARG A 45 4.67 5.07 -12.26
CA ARG A 45 4.99 6.04 -13.31
C ARG A 45 4.92 5.43 -14.71
N GLU A 46 5.38 4.19 -14.86
CA GLU A 46 5.31 3.43 -16.12
C GLU A 46 3.85 3.26 -16.58
N LEU A 47 2.98 2.77 -15.68
CA LEU A 47 1.56 2.61 -15.95
C LEU A 47 0.88 3.95 -16.31
N LYS A 48 1.18 5.00 -15.54
CA LYS A 48 0.66 6.35 -15.80
C LYS A 48 1.10 6.87 -17.16
N ALA A 49 2.38 6.74 -17.50
CA ALA A 49 2.90 7.16 -18.81
C ALA A 49 2.25 6.38 -19.96
N TYR A 50 2.04 5.07 -19.79
CA TYR A 50 1.35 4.24 -20.77
C TYR A 50 -0.10 4.71 -21.01
N ALA A 51 -0.82 5.05 -19.93
CA ALA A 51 -2.20 5.54 -19.99
C ALA A 51 -2.30 6.98 -20.54
N LEU A 52 -1.32 7.84 -20.28
CA LEU A 52 -1.30 9.20 -20.86
C LEU A 52 -0.94 9.22 -22.35
N ALA A 53 -0.10 8.28 -22.79
CA ALA A 53 0.29 8.18 -24.20
C ALA A 53 -0.83 7.65 -25.11
N ARG A 54 -1.91 7.11 -24.54
CA ARG A 54 -3.03 6.51 -25.28
C ARG A 54 -4.35 6.95 -24.63
N PRO A 55 -5.14 7.80 -25.29
CA PRO A 55 -6.48 8.12 -24.80
C PRO A 55 -7.27 6.85 -24.54
N PHE A 56 -8.05 6.83 -23.46
CA PHE A 56 -8.96 5.73 -23.19
C PHE A 56 -9.97 5.59 -24.33
N SER A 57 -10.29 4.36 -24.73
CA SER A 57 -11.24 4.06 -25.82
C SER A 57 -12.68 4.43 -25.46
N GLY A 58 -12.98 4.64 -24.18
CA GLY A 58 -14.27 5.05 -23.65
C GLY A 58 -14.33 4.92 -22.13
N ASP A 59 -15.49 5.28 -21.56
CA ASP A 59 -15.73 5.33 -20.12
C ASP A 59 -15.43 4.00 -19.42
N GLU A 60 -15.75 2.86 -20.04
CA GLU A 60 -15.44 1.54 -19.46
C GLU A 60 -13.93 1.29 -19.29
N GLU A 61 -13.11 1.72 -20.25
CA GLU A 61 -11.65 1.55 -20.14
C GLU A 61 -11.08 2.49 -19.08
N GLU A 62 -11.59 3.72 -18.99
CA GLU A 62 -11.24 4.67 -17.93
C GLU A 62 -11.63 4.15 -16.53
N ILE A 63 -12.85 3.64 -16.38
CA ILE A 63 -13.33 3.00 -15.15
C ILE A 63 -12.43 1.83 -14.78
N ARG A 64 -12.11 0.93 -15.72
CA ARG A 64 -11.22 -0.21 -15.44
C ARG A 64 -9.85 0.26 -14.94
N TYR A 65 -9.31 1.32 -15.54
CA TYR A 65 -8.05 1.90 -15.13
C TYR A 65 -8.09 2.44 -13.69
N PHE A 66 -9.07 3.27 -13.35
CA PHE A 66 -9.15 3.90 -12.02
C PHE A 66 -9.73 2.99 -10.93
N LYS A 67 -10.49 1.96 -11.30
CA LYS A 67 -11.06 0.98 -10.35
C LYS A 67 -10.11 -0.17 -10.06
N TYR A 68 -9.39 -0.68 -11.06
CA TYR A 68 -8.60 -1.92 -10.92
C TYR A 68 -7.11 -1.71 -11.14
N TYR A 69 -6.71 -1.09 -12.26
CA TYR A 69 -5.30 -1.11 -12.67
C TYR A 69 -4.42 -0.20 -11.82
N LYS A 70 -4.77 1.09 -11.73
CA LYS A 70 -4.04 2.06 -10.92
C LYS A 70 -4.08 1.69 -9.43
N PRO A 71 -5.23 1.33 -8.83
CA PRO A 71 -5.29 0.91 -7.43
C PRO A 71 -4.44 -0.32 -7.11
N ALA A 72 -4.35 -1.31 -8.01
CA ALA A 72 -3.56 -2.51 -7.77
C ALA A 72 -2.07 -2.22 -7.55
N LEU A 73 -1.47 -1.34 -8.37
CA LEU A 73 -0.06 -0.95 -8.20
C LEU A 73 0.13 0.07 -7.09
N THR A 74 -0.79 1.04 -6.96
CA THR A 74 -0.72 2.08 -5.94
C THR A 74 -0.89 1.47 -4.54
N GLY A 75 -1.79 0.51 -4.38
CA GLY A 75 -2.03 -0.18 -3.11
C GLY A 75 -0.82 -0.98 -2.64
N ARG A 76 -0.12 -1.65 -3.56
CA ARG A 76 1.15 -2.34 -3.26
C ARG A 76 2.22 -1.34 -2.81
N LEU A 77 2.31 -0.16 -3.46
CA LEU A 77 3.24 0.90 -3.05
C LEU A 77 2.93 1.41 -1.64
N LEU A 78 1.66 1.71 -1.37
CA LEU A 78 1.20 2.15 -0.05
C LEU A 78 1.49 1.10 1.03
N TYR A 79 1.30 -0.19 0.72
CA TYR A 79 1.61 -1.30 1.62
C TYR A 79 3.07 -1.27 2.08
N TYR A 80 4.04 -1.25 1.15
CA TYR A 80 5.45 -1.22 1.52
C TYR A 80 5.85 0.07 2.25
N TYR A 81 5.22 1.20 1.92
CA TYR A 81 5.43 2.44 2.65
C TYR A 81 4.94 2.34 4.10
N ARG A 82 3.81 1.69 4.35
CA ARG A 82 3.29 1.47 5.71
C ARG A 82 4.12 0.47 6.48
N VAL A 83 4.54 -0.64 5.87
CA VAL A 83 5.46 -1.57 6.54
C VAL A 83 6.78 -0.87 6.89
N TYR A 84 7.34 -0.08 5.97
CA TYR A 84 8.53 0.73 6.26
C TYR A 84 8.36 1.61 7.50
N GLN A 85 7.25 2.35 7.59
CA GLN A 85 6.98 3.23 8.73
C GLN A 85 6.82 2.47 10.05
N ILE A 86 6.12 1.33 10.01
CA ILE A 86 5.87 0.50 11.18
C ILE A 86 7.16 -0.16 11.67
N GLU A 87 7.95 -0.76 10.77
CA GLU A 87 9.19 -1.44 11.14
C GLU A 87 10.28 -0.45 11.59
N SER A 88 10.37 0.72 10.96
CA SER A 88 11.32 1.76 11.36
C SER A 88 11.00 2.37 12.73
N GLY A 89 9.72 2.33 13.13
CA GLY A 89 9.25 2.82 14.43
C GLY A 89 9.10 1.73 15.50
N CYS A 90 9.41 0.47 15.17
CA CYS A 90 9.21 -0.65 16.09
C CYS A 90 10.25 -0.61 17.23
N PRO A 91 9.83 -0.72 18.50
CA PRO A 91 10.77 -0.84 19.63
C PRO A 91 11.59 -2.13 19.54
N GLY A 92 12.89 -2.07 19.90
CA GLY A 92 13.77 -3.25 19.90
C GLY A 92 13.47 -4.30 20.96
N CYS A 93 12.54 -4.04 21.88
CA CYS A 93 12.12 -4.99 22.92
C CYS A 93 10.92 -5.82 22.44
N LEU A 94 11.10 -7.14 22.29
CA LEU A 94 10.08 -8.06 21.79
C LEU A 94 8.74 -7.96 22.54
N ARG A 95 8.77 -7.85 23.87
CA ARG A 95 7.55 -7.73 24.71
C ARG A 95 6.75 -6.45 24.42
N VAL A 96 7.40 -5.38 23.99
CA VAL A 96 6.74 -4.11 23.63
C VAL A 96 6.36 -4.11 22.14
N ALA A 97 7.10 -4.84 21.30
CA ALA A 97 6.83 -4.98 19.87
C ALA A 97 5.45 -5.63 19.60
N GLU A 98 5.04 -6.64 20.36
CA GLU A 98 3.72 -7.26 20.22
C GLU A 98 2.57 -6.25 20.38
N THR A 99 2.56 -5.51 21.51
CA THR A 99 1.56 -4.45 21.75
C THR A 99 1.64 -3.35 20.70
N TYR A 100 2.85 -3.03 20.21
CA TYR A 100 3.04 -2.06 19.13
C TYR A 100 2.34 -2.50 17.83
N TYR A 101 2.48 -3.78 17.43
CA TYR A 101 1.82 -4.31 16.24
C TYR A 101 0.30 -4.39 16.38
N HIS A 102 -0.23 -4.77 17.54
CA HIS A 102 -1.67 -4.71 17.81
C HIS A 102 -2.22 -3.29 17.64
N ARG A 103 -1.55 -2.28 18.19
CA ARG A 103 -1.95 -0.87 18.01
C ARG A 103 -1.87 -0.42 16.55
N ALA A 104 -0.93 -0.95 15.77
CA ALA A 104 -0.83 -0.68 14.34
C ALA A 104 -2.00 -1.30 13.56
N MET A 105 -2.40 -2.52 13.92
CA MET A 105 -3.54 -3.22 13.34
C MET A 105 -4.84 -2.45 13.60
N GLU A 106 -5.12 -2.07 14.85
CA GLU A 106 -6.31 -1.28 15.19
C GLU A 106 -6.35 0.07 14.44
N ARG A 107 -5.19 0.73 14.22
CA ARG A 107 -5.14 1.96 13.43
C ARG A 107 -5.52 1.71 11.97
N ALA A 108 -5.11 0.57 11.41
CA ALA A 108 -5.47 0.20 10.04
C ALA A 108 -6.96 -0.10 9.91
N GLU A 109 -7.54 -0.83 10.88
CA GLU A 109 -8.98 -1.14 10.93
C GLU A 109 -9.84 0.11 11.10
N ARG A 110 -9.50 1.01 12.03
CA ARG A 110 -10.21 2.29 12.22
C ARG A 110 -10.19 3.18 10.97
N MET A 111 -9.11 3.13 10.20
CA MET A 111 -9.04 3.84 8.92
C MET A 111 -10.05 3.24 7.91
N MET A 112 -10.31 1.93 7.99
CA MET A 112 -11.29 1.29 7.14
C MET A 112 -12.73 1.72 7.48
N GLU A 113 -13.05 1.84 8.77
CA GLU A 113 -14.38 2.22 9.25
C GLU A 113 -14.88 3.56 8.69
N ARG A 114 -13.99 4.54 8.55
CA ARG A 114 -14.33 5.88 8.02
C ARG A 114 -14.90 5.85 6.59
N TYR A 115 -14.52 4.85 5.79
CA TYR A 115 -14.92 4.71 4.40
C TYR A 115 -15.68 3.41 4.14
N LEU A 116 -16.30 2.85 5.19
CA LEU A 116 -16.96 1.55 5.16
C LEU A 116 -17.98 1.41 3.99
N PRO A 117 -18.86 2.40 3.69
CA PRO A 117 -19.79 2.27 2.56
C PRO A 117 -19.08 2.10 1.21
N PHE A 118 -18.00 2.84 0.98
CA PHE A 118 -17.20 2.71 -0.24
C PHE A 118 -16.47 1.36 -0.30
N TYR A 119 -15.92 0.89 0.82
CA TYR A 119 -15.24 -0.40 0.84
C TYR A 119 -16.21 -1.58 0.65
N GLN A 120 -17.41 -1.52 1.22
CA GLN A 120 -18.47 -2.51 0.95
C GLN A 120 -18.83 -2.53 -0.54
N TYR A 121 -19.00 -1.36 -1.14
CA TYR A 121 -19.21 -1.23 -2.58
C TYR A 121 -18.08 -1.90 -3.38
N TYR A 122 -16.83 -1.49 -3.11
CA TYR A 122 -15.67 -1.97 -3.85
C TYR A 122 -15.45 -3.48 -3.70
N HIS A 123 -15.51 -3.99 -2.47
CA HIS A 123 -15.29 -5.40 -2.15
C HIS A 123 -16.40 -6.31 -2.70
N SER A 124 -17.63 -5.80 -2.83
CA SER A 124 -18.74 -6.56 -3.44
C SER A 124 -18.60 -6.78 -4.95
N GLY A 125 -17.65 -6.10 -5.60
CA GLY A 125 -17.53 -6.12 -7.07
C GLY A 125 -18.67 -5.41 -7.79
N ALA A 126 -19.52 -4.66 -7.07
CA ALA A 126 -20.62 -3.89 -7.64
C ALA A 126 -20.13 -2.87 -8.68
N THR A 127 -21.00 -2.59 -9.66
CA THR A 127 -20.72 -1.67 -10.78
C THR A 127 -21.70 -0.50 -10.88
N TYR A 128 -22.78 -0.51 -10.08
CA TYR A 128 -23.90 0.45 -10.17
C TYR A 128 -23.52 1.91 -9.85
N ARG A 129 -22.30 2.16 -9.35
CA ARG A 129 -21.75 3.51 -9.07
C ARG A 129 -20.39 3.73 -9.72
N ASP A 130 -20.00 2.92 -10.71
CA ASP A 130 -18.67 3.04 -11.31
C ASP A 130 -18.46 4.40 -11.97
N ASP A 131 -19.48 4.91 -12.67
CA ASP A 131 -19.46 6.25 -13.27
C ASP A 131 -19.31 7.37 -12.24
N TYR A 132 -19.79 7.14 -11.01
CA TYR A 132 -19.68 8.12 -9.92
C TYR A 132 -18.29 8.09 -9.27
N TYR A 133 -17.72 6.90 -9.08
CA TYR A 133 -16.46 6.74 -8.37
C TYR A 133 -15.22 6.84 -9.27
N PHE A 134 -15.30 6.44 -10.54
CA PHE A 134 -14.11 6.13 -11.36
C PHE A 134 -14.02 6.86 -12.70
N LEU A 135 -14.95 7.77 -13.03
CA LEU A 135 -14.81 8.68 -14.18
C LEU A 135 -14.29 10.05 -13.73
N ARG A 136 -13.27 10.58 -14.43
CA ARG A 136 -12.70 11.91 -14.10
C ARG A 136 -13.58 13.08 -14.54
N ALA A 137 -14.41 12.88 -15.56
CA ALA A 137 -15.16 13.95 -16.24
C ALA A 137 -16.12 14.76 -15.33
N LYS A 138 -16.34 14.36 -14.09
CA LYS A 138 -17.27 15.03 -13.17
C LYS A 138 -16.71 16.17 -12.35
N GLY A 139 -15.39 16.46 -12.35
CA GLY A 139 -14.81 17.72 -11.83
C GLY A 139 -15.10 18.13 -10.37
N GLU A 140 -16.02 17.47 -9.67
CA GLU A 140 -16.39 17.73 -8.30
C GLU A 140 -15.62 16.74 -7.42
N LEU A 141 -14.56 17.25 -6.78
CA LEU A 141 -13.92 16.60 -5.65
C LEU A 141 -15.02 16.24 -4.64
N SER A 142 -15.30 14.95 -4.48
CA SER A 142 -16.28 14.50 -3.49
C SER A 142 -15.85 14.97 -2.09
N PRO A 143 -16.76 15.47 -1.24
CA PRO A 143 -16.45 15.84 0.15
C PRO A 143 -15.82 14.69 0.95
N GLU A 144 -16.09 13.45 0.56
CA GLU A 144 -15.53 12.24 1.17
C GLU A 144 -14.03 12.07 0.87
N SER A 145 -13.55 12.67 -0.23
CA SER A 145 -12.14 12.69 -0.65
C SER A 145 -11.25 13.61 0.21
N GLY A 146 -11.78 14.10 1.33
CA GLY A 146 -11.19 15.11 2.21
C GLY A 146 -9.66 15.06 2.29
N SER A 147 -9.02 16.16 1.88
CA SER A 147 -7.57 16.41 1.98
C SER A 147 -6.68 15.23 1.55
N PHE A 148 -7.07 14.48 0.51
CA PHE A 148 -6.20 13.47 -0.11
C PHE A 148 -5.33 14.03 -1.23
N VAL A 149 -5.41 15.36 -1.43
CA VAL A 149 -4.61 16.19 -2.33
C VAL A 149 -3.27 16.56 -1.67
N LEU A 150 -2.51 15.55 -1.24
CA LEU A 150 -1.06 15.70 -1.04
C LEU A 150 -0.34 14.97 -2.17
N ASP A 151 -0.78 15.23 -3.39
CA ASP A 151 -0.08 14.82 -4.59
C ASP A 151 -0.04 16.04 -5.50
N GLU A 152 1.12 16.33 -6.08
CA GLU A 152 1.31 17.33 -7.14
C GLU A 152 0.53 16.94 -8.44
N GLU A 153 -0.39 15.98 -8.34
CA GLU A 153 -0.93 15.14 -9.41
C GLU A 153 -2.46 15.05 -9.40
N ALA A 154 -3.15 16.02 -8.78
CA ALA A 154 -4.61 16.07 -8.66
C ALA A 154 -5.36 15.91 -10.01
N GLU A 155 -4.71 16.25 -11.13
CA GLU A 155 -5.26 16.16 -12.49
C GLU A 155 -5.43 14.71 -13.01
N PHE A 156 -4.78 13.71 -12.40
CA PHE A 156 -4.83 12.31 -12.84
C PHE A 156 -5.32 11.35 -11.75
N SER A 157 -6.38 11.75 -11.05
CA SER A 157 -6.98 11.01 -9.94
C SER A 157 -8.49 11.23 -9.94
N THR A 158 -9.26 10.23 -9.52
CA THR A 158 -10.70 10.43 -9.21
C THR A 158 -10.92 10.67 -7.73
N GLY A 159 -9.88 10.50 -6.90
CA GLY A 159 -9.94 10.53 -5.45
C GLY A 159 -10.34 9.17 -4.86
N TYR A 160 -11.28 8.46 -5.50
CA TYR A 160 -11.73 7.13 -5.08
C TYR A 160 -10.80 6.00 -5.52
N ASP A 161 -10.04 6.18 -6.59
CA ASP A 161 -8.93 5.30 -6.98
C ASP A 161 -7.87 5.19 -5.86
N ILE A 162 -7.59 6.29 -5.16
CA ILE A 162 -6.72 6.29 -3.98
C ILE A 162 -7.36 5.58 -2.78
N LEU A 163 -8.68 5.69 -2.60
CA LEU A 163 -9.38 4.93 -1.56
C LEU A 163 -9.33 3.42 -1.85
N ALA A 164 -9.55 3.01 -3.11
CA ALA A 164 -9.37 1.62 -3.55
C ALA A 164 -7.93 1.13 -3.30
N ALA A 165 -6.92 1.94 -3.63
CA ALA A 165 -5.52 1.61 -3.36
C ALA A 165 -5.25 1.43 -1.86
N ARG A 166 -5.84 2.28 -1.01
CA ARG A 166 -5.71 2.16 0.45
C ARG A 166 -6.37 0.90 0.99
N LEU A 167 -7.53 0.51 0.47
CA LEU A 167 -8.17 -0.75 0.85
C LEU A 167 -7.23 -1.92 0.60
N ILE A 168 -6.71 -2.04 -0.63
CA ILE A 168 -5.74 -3.07 -1.02
C ILE A 168 -4.52 -3.03 -0.09
N SER A 169 -3.98 -1.84 0.17
CA SER A 169 -2.84 -1.67 1.08
C SER A 169 -3.13 -2.16 2.50
N VAL A 170 -4.32 -1.90 3.03
CA VAL A 170 -4.70 -2.31 4.39
C VAL A 170 -4.91 -3.81 4.45
N GLU A 171 -5.61 -4.41 3.49
CA GLU A 171 -5.81 -5.86 3.42
C GLU A 171 -4.47 -6.60 3.45
N MET A 172 -3.50 -6.15 2.65
CA MET A 172 -2.13 -6.69 2.67
C MET A 172 -1.42 -6.46 4.01
N LEU A 173 -1.59 -5.27 4.59
CA LEU A 173 -0.96 -4.91 5.86
C LEU A 173 -1.49 -5.73 7.03
N LEU A 174 -2.80 -6.01 7.08
CA LEU A 174 -3.40 -6.82 8.12
C LEU A 174 -2.81 -8.24 8.12
N VAL A 175 -2.66 -8.85 6.94
CA VAL A 175 -1.99 -10.16 6.81
C VAL A 175 -0.55 -10.12 7.33
N TYR A 176 0.20 -9.07 6.98
CA TYR A 176 1.56 -8.89 7.46
C TYR A 176 1.62 -8.75 8.99
N LEU A 177 0.78 -7.87 9.56
CA LEU A 177 0.74 -7.61 11.00
C LEU A 177 0.33 -8.84 11.80
N SER A 178 -0.65 -9.63 11.34
CA SER A 178 -1.04 -10.88 11.98
C SER A 178 0.14 -11.84 12.10
N ARG A 179 0.92 -12.00 11.02
CA ARG A 179 2.15 -12.84 11.04
C ARG A 179 3.21 -12.30 11.99
N ARG A 180 3.36 -10.97 12.11
CA ARG A 180 4.31 -10.35 13.05
C ARG A 180 3.90 -10.54 14.51
N ILE A 181 2.61 -10.43 14.81
CA ILE A 181 2.06 -10.69 16.15
C ILE A 181 2.29 -12.14 16.54
N GLU A 182 1.95 -13.09 15.66
CA GLU A 182 2.16 -14.53 15.91
C GLU A 182 3.63 -14.86 16.20
N ARG A 183 4.56 -14.27 15.43
CA ARG A 183 6.02 -14.45 15.65
C ARG A 183 6.48 -13.84 16.96
N ALA A 184 6.02 -12.64 17.30
CA ALA A 184 6.36 -11.98 18.55
C ALA A 184 5.88 -12.78 19.77
N ALA A 185 4.68 -13.34 19.71
CA ALA A 185 4.11 -14.17 20.77
C ALA A 185 4.86 -15.50 20.98
N ARG A 186 5.44 -16.08 19.91
CA ARG A 186 6.24 -17.31 19.99
C ARG A 186 7.64 -17.11 20.57
N GLY A 187 8.14 -15.86 20.63
CA GLY A 187 9.49 -15.56 21.09
C GLY A 187 10.60 -15.88 20.08
N ASP A 188 10.26 -16.17 18.82
CA ASP A 188 11.20 -16.48 17.71
C ASP A 188 11.98 -15.23 17.20
N GLY A 189 12.07 -14.19 18.02
CA GLY A 189 12.92 -13.04 17.75
C GLY A 189 14.38 -13.38 18.04
N THR A 190 15.08 -13.99 17.10
CA THR A 190 16.54 -14.00 17.09
C THR A 190 17.03 -12.55 17.01
N ASP A 191 17.37 -11.98 18.17
CA ASP A 191 18.49 -11.07 18.37
C ASP A 191 18.55 -10.73 19.87
N ALA A 192 19.21 -11.61 20.62
CA ALA A 192 19.96 -11.14 21.78
C ALA A 192 20.94 -10.09 21.27
N VAL A 193 20.72 -8.83 21.61
CA VAL A 193 21.64 -7.74 21.29
C VAL A 193 23.01 -8.11 21.88
N PRO A 194 24.09 -8.31 21.10
CA PRO A 194 25.42 -8.21 21.67
C PRO A 194 25.52 -6.76 22.12
N GLY A 195 25.63 -6.54 23.43
CA GLY A 195 25.72 -5.21 24.00
C GLY A 195 26.74 -4.40 23.22
N LYS A 196 26.29 -3.33 22.55
CA LYS A 196 27.23 -2.37 21.97
C LYS A 196 27.99 -1.79 23.15
N GLU A 197 29.27 -2.13 23.27
CA GLU A 197 30.19 -1.41 24.15
C GLU A 197 30.12 0.06 23.76
N HIS A 198 29.48 0.86 24.61
CA HIS A 198 29.57 2.30 24.56
C HIS A 198 30.97 2.66 25.04
N ARG A 199 31.91 2.79 24.10
CA ARG A 199 33.21 3.39 24.36
C ARG A 199 32.98 4.90 24.50
N TRP A 200 32.82 5.35 25.74
CA TRP A 200 32.88 6.77 26.06
C TRP A 200 34.30 7.25 25.74
N THR A 201 34.43 8.21 24.83
CA THR A 201 35.67 8.96 24.67
C THR A 201 35.71 10.00 25.78
N ASP A 202 36.53 9.76 26.79
CA ASP A 202 36.95 10.78 27.75
C ASP A 202 37.79 11.82 26.99
N THR A 203 37.45 13.10 27.17
CA THR A 203 38.30 14.25 26.86
C THR A 203 38.26 15.18 28.06
#